data_AF-A0A218U7E0-F1
#
_entry.id   AF-A0A218U7E0-F1
#
_cell.length_a   1.000
_cell.length_b   1.000
_cell.length_c   1.000
_cell.angle_alpha   90.00
_cell.angle_beta   90.00
_cell.angle_gamma   90.00
#
_symmetry.space_group_name_H-M   'P 1'
#
loop_
_entity.id
_entity.type
_entity.pdbx_description
1 polymer ?
#
loop_
_entity_poly.entity_id
_entity_poly.type
_entity_poly.pdbx_seq_one_letter_code
_entity_poly.pdbx_strand_id
1 'polypeptide(L)'
;MEKGGNMKEVFRRFCVGLKKIEEIFKQAGHPFMWTEHLGYILTCPSNLGTGLRGGVHVRLQHLSQHPKFEEILKRLRLQKRGTGGVDTA
;
A
#
# COMPACT_ATOMS: atom_id res chain seq x y z
N MET A 1 9.05 -3.01 5.30
CA MET A 1 8.23 -3.61 6.37
C MET A 1 9.09 -3.83 7.60
N GLU A 2 8.48 -3.85 8.78
CA GLU A 2 9.12 -4.17 10.07
C GLU A 2 8.05 -4.58 11.09
N LYS A 3 8.47 -5.20 12.20
CA LYS A 3 7.58 -5.45 13.35
C LYS A 3 7.37 -4.15 14.13
N GLY A 4 6.24 -4.02 14.80
CA GLY A 4 5.87 -2.82 15.55
C GLY A 4 5.02 -1.83 14.73
N GLY A 5 4.81 -0.63 15.28
CA GLY A 5 3.86 0.36 14.75
C GLY A 5 4.48 1.59 14.09
N ASN A 6 5.79 1.62 13.84
CA ASN A 6 6.47 2.82 13.33
C ASN A 6 6.30 3.00 11.81
N MET A 7 5.08 3.31 11.37
CA MET A 7 4.76 3.54 9.96
C MET A 7 5.62 4.66 9.35
N LYS A 8 6.01 5.67 10.13
CA LYS A 8 6.82 6.80 9.66
C LYS A 8 8.19 6.34 9.16
N GLU A 9 8.86 5.48 9.93
CA GLU A 9 10.17 4.96 9.55
C GLU A 9 10.07 3.97 8.38
N VAL A 10 9.04 3.13 8.36
CA VAL A 10 8.76 2.24 7.21
C VAL A 10 8.57 3.06 5.93
N PHE A 11 7.77 4.12 5.99
CA PHE A 11 7.48 4.95 4.83
C PHE A 11 8.70 5.74 4.37
N ARG A 12 9.51 6.28 5.31
CA ARG A 12 10.78 6.95 4.98
C ARG A 12 11.71 5.99 4.22
N ARG A 13 11.91 4.78 4.73
CA ARG A 13 12.76 3.76 4.09
C ARG A 13 12.24 3.37 2.72
N PHE A 14 10.92 3.19 2.58
CA PHE A 14 10.26 2.90 1.31
C PHE A 14 10.52 4.00 0.27
N CYS A 15 10.24 5.27 0.60
CA CYS A 15 10.41 6.38 -0.33
C CYS A 15 11.87 6.58 -0.75
N VAL A 16 12.81 6.49 0.19
CA VAL A 16 14.24 6.63 -0.11
C VAL A 16 14.71 5.49 -1.03
N GLY A 17 14.32 4.25 -0.72
CA GLY A 17 14.70 3.09 -1.53
C GLY A 17 14.12 3.15 -2.94
N LEU A 18 12.83 3.44 -3.07
CA LEU A 18 12.15 3.47 -4.36
C LEU A 18 12.71 4.54 -5.30
N LYS A 19 13.02 5.73 -4.77
CA LYS A 19 13.65 6.81 -5.56
C LYS A 19 15.01 6.39 -6.11
N LYS A 20 15.86 5.77 -5.28
CA LYS A 20 17.17 5.27 -5.71
C LYS A 20 17.05 4.21 -6.80
N ILE A 21 16.09 3.29 -6.67
CA ILE A 21 15.84 2.27 -7.70
C ILE A 21 15.42 2.95 -9.00
N GLU A 22 14.47 3.88 -8.95
CA GLU A 22 14.01 4.59 -10.14
C GLU A 22 15.13 5.39 -10.82
N GLU A 23 16.02 6.03 -10.06
CA GLU A 23 17.21 6.71 -10.57
C GLU A 23 18.14 5.73 -11.32
N ILE A 24 18.43 4.57 -10.73
CA ILE A 24 19.28 3.54 -11.35
C ILE A 24 18.66 3.05 -12.67
N PHE A 25 17.35 2.75 -12.68
CA PHE A 25 16.64 2.27 -13.86
C PHE A 25 16.60 3.33 -14.98
N LYS A 26 16.38 4.59 -14.63
CA LYS A 26 16.46 5.71 -15.59
C LYS A 26 17.86 5.85 -16.18
N GLN A 27 18.91 5.79 -15.35
CA GLN A 27 20.31 5.87 -15.80
C GLN A 27 20.69 4.70 -16.71
N ALA A 28 20.13 3.51 -16.47
CA ALA A 28 20.34 2.33 -17.31
C ALA A 28 19.51 2.33 -18.61
N GLY A 29 18.71 3.37 -18.90
CA GLY A 29 17.85 3.43 -20.08
C GLY A 29 16.62 2.53 -20.00
N HIS A 30 16.19 2.14 -18.80
CA HIS A 30 15.04 1.27 -18.55
C HIS A 30 14.00 1.96 -17.65
N PRO A 31 13.40 3.09 -18.07
CA PRO A 31 12.45 3.81 -17.24
C PRO A 31 11.17 2.98 -16.97
N PHE A 32 10.50 3.27 -15.86
CA PHE A 32 9.20 2.68 -15.55
C PHE A 32 8.09 3.24 -16.46
N MET A 33 7.05 2.44 -16.69
CA MET A 33 5.87 2.88 -17.41
C MET A 33 5.10 3.93 -16.61
N TRP A 34 4.96 5.12 -17.17
CA TRP A 34 4.30 6.25 -16.51
C TRP A 34 3.59 7.14 -17.53
N THR A 35 2.45 7.72 -17.15
CA THR A 35 1.73 8.72 -17.95
C THR A 35 1.29 9.88 -17.06
N GLU A 36 1.08 11.06 -17.65
CA GLU A 36 0.60 12.24 -16.92
C GLU A 36 -0.78 12.03 -16.30
N HIS A 37 -1.69 11.36 -17.02
CA HIS A 37 -3.05 11.14 -16.55
C HIS A 37 -3.14 10.07 -15.44
N LEU A 38 -2.46 8.93 -15.60
CA LEU A 38 -2.65 7.75 -14.74
C LEU A 38 -1.51 7.51 -13.75
N GLY A 39 -0.41 8.26 -13.82
CA GLY A 39 0.79 7.97 -13.04
C GLY A 39 1.48 6.68 -13.48
N TYR A 40 1.99 5.89 -12.52
CA TYR A 40 2.65 4.61 -12.81
C TYR A 40 1.64 3.57 -13.29
N ILE A 41 1.97 2.89 -14.39
CA ILE A 41 1.11 1.88 -15.00
C ILE A 41 1.44 0.50 -14.43
N LEU A 42 0.41 -0.19 -13.97
CA LEU A 42 0.46 -1.56 -13.46
C LEU A 42 -0.67 -2.38 -14.05
N THR A 43 -0.58 -3.70 -13.99
CA THR A 43 -1.53 -4.63 -14.65
C THR A 43 -2.98 -4.43 -14.21
N CYS A 44 -3.22 -4.25 -12.92
CA CYS A 44 -4.57 -4.09 -12.39
C CYS A 44 -4.91 -2.60 -12.27
N PRO A 45 -6.08 -2.15 -12.79
CA PRO A 45 -6.51 -0.76 -12.68
C PRO A 45 -6.54 -0.22 -11.24
N SER A 46 -6.79 -1.08 -10.25
CA SER A 46 -6.78 -0.68 -8.83
C SER A 46 -5.40 -0.29 -8.28
N ASN A 47 -4.33 -0.57 -9.03
CA ASN A 47 -2.96 -0.25 -8.66
C ASN A 47 -2.37 0.92 -9.46
N LEU A 48 -3.16 1.65 -10.27
CA LEU A 48 -2.67 2.82 -10.98
C LEU A 48 -2.29 3.98 -10.04
N GLY A 49 -1.68 5.03 -10.59
CA GLY A 49 -1.27 6.21 -9.84
C GLY A 49 0.05 5.97 -9.12
N THR A 50 -0.01 5.77 -7.81
CA THR A 50 1.18 5.53 -6.99
C THR A 50 1.53 4.05 -6.89
N GLY A 51 0.60 3.15 -7.22
CA GLY A 51 0.71 1.72 -6.90
C GLY A 51 0.87 1.41 -5.41
N LEU A 52 0.67 2.40 -4.53
CA LEU A 52 1.00 2.30 -3.13
C LEU A 52 -0.09 1.57 -2.35
N ARG A 53 0.32 0.56 -1.58
CA ARG A 53 -0.52 -0.08 -0.58
C ARG A 53 0.15 -0.02 0.80
N GLY A 54 -0.20 1.00 1.58
CA GLY A 54 0.17 1.08 3.00
C GLY A 54 -0.81 0.29 3.85
N GLY A 55 -0.31 -0.52 4.79
CA GLY A 55 -1.16 -1.33 5.66
C GLY A 55 -0.47 -1.73 6.96
N VAL A 56 -1.26 -2.20 7.92
CA VAL A 56 -0.81 -2.70 9.22
C VAL A 56 -1.51 -4.01 9.54
N HIS A 57 -0.84 -4.88 10.30
CA HIS A 57 -1.53 -5.92 11.04
C HIS A 57 -1.94 -5.32 12.39
N VAL A 58 -3.25 -5.21 12.63
CA VAL A 58 -3.80 -4.59 13.84
C VAL A 58 -4.81 -5.54 14.47
N ARG A 59 -4.66 -5.78 15.78
CA ARG A 59 -5.55 -6.65 16.54
C ARG A 59 -6.75 -5.84 17.03
N LEU A 60 -7.95 -6.16 16.55
CA LEU A 60 -9.19 -5.41 16.82
C LEU A 60 -10.29 -6.29 17.44
N GLN A 61 -10.01 -6.90 18.60
CA GLN A 61 -10.87 -7.98 19.17
C GLN A 61 -12.35 -7.61 19.34
N HIS A 62 -12.63 -6.37 19.74
CA HIS A 62 -14.00 -5.89 19.97
C HIS A 62 -14.57 -5.18 18.73
N LEU A 63 -13.77 -4.30 18.12
CA LEU A 63 -14.23 -3.50 16.98
C LEU A 63 -14.60 -4.37 15.78
N SER A 64 -13.92 -5.50 15.56
CA SER A 64 -14.24 -6.41 14.45
C SER A 64 -15.60 -7.10 14.59
N GLN A 65 -16.15 -7.18 15.81
CA GLN A 65 -17.47 -7.78 16.09
C GLN A 65 -18.59 -6.73 16.08
N HIS A 66 -18.25 -5.44 16.01
CA HIS A 66 -19.22 -4.37 16.07
C HIS A 66 -20.07 -4.32 14.79
N PRO A 67 -21.42 -4.16 14.87
CA PRO A 67 -22.29 -4.18 13.69
C PRO A 67 -21.93 -3.17 12.59
N LYS A 68 -21.28 -2.05 12.98
CA LYS A 68 -20.84 -1.00 12.05
C LYS A 68 -19.39 -1.15 11.56
N PHE A 69 -18.70 -2.26 11.82
CA PHE A 69 -17.28 -2.38 11.49
C PHE A 69 -16.99 -2.14 10.00
N GLU A 70 -17.77 -2.76 9.11
CA GLU A 70 -17.63 -2.56 7.66
C GLU A 70 -17.94 -1.13 7.22
N GLU A 71 -18.93 -0.49 7.87
CA GLU A 71 -19.28 0.90 7.59
C GLU A 71 -18.13 1.85 7.96
N ILE A 72 -17.49 1.62 9.12
CA ILE A 72 -16.34 2.40 9.57
C ILE A 72 -15.18 2.29 8.57
N LEU A 73 -14.84 1.07 8.14
CA LEU A 73 -13.79 0.85 7.14
C LEU A 73 -14.09 1.56 5.83
N LYS A 74 -15.34 1.46 5.35
CA LYS A 74 -15.80 2.13 4.13
C LYS A 74 -15.68 3.66 4.23
N ARG A 75 -16.12 4.25 5.35
CA ARG A 75 -16.03 5.70 5.60
C ARG A 75 -14.59 6.19 5.65
N LEU A 76 -13.68 5.40 6.21
CA LEU A 76 -12.25 5.71 6.27
C LEU A 76 -11.50 5.38 4.97
N ARG A 77 -12.17 4.82 3.95
CA ARG A 77 -11.58 4.34 2.69
C ARG A 77 -10.47 3.33 2.93
N LEU A 78 -10.63 2.48 3.94
CA LEU A 78 -9.72 1.41 4.29
C LEU A 78 -10.25 0.06 3.82
N GLN A 79 -9.35 -0.83 3.42
CA GLN A 79 -9.67 -2.19 3.02
C GLN A 79 -9.16 -3.17 4.07
N LYS A 80 -10.03 -4.02 4.62
CA LYS A 80 -9.61 -5.16 5.44
C LYS A 80 -9.14 -6.33 4.57
N ARG A 81 -8.20 -7.11 5.09
CA ARG A 81 -7.74 -8.38 4.53
C ARG A 81 -7.40 -9.33 5.69
N GLY A 82 -7.37 -10.62 5.39
CA GLY A 82 -6.86 -11.61 6.34
C GLY A 82 -5.36 -11.47 6.58
N THR A 83 -4.88 -12.16 7.62
CA THR A 83 -3.47 -12.04 8.05
C THR A 83 -2.50 -12.61 7.01
N GLY A 84 -2.94 -13.57 6.19
CA GLY A 84 -2.15 -14.18 5.13
C GLY A 84 -2.29 -13.48 3.76
N GLY A 85 -3.03 -12.37 3.68
CA GLY A 85 -3.25 -11.65 2.42
C GLY A 85 -4.71 -11.61 1.97
N VAL A 86 -4.91 -11.27 0.69
CA VAL A 86 -6.24 -10.92 0.14
C VAL A 86 -7.24 -12.07 0.13
N ASP A 87 -6.75 -13.29 -0.04
CA ASP A 87 -7.58 -14.50 -0.13
C ASP A 87 -7.48 -15.35 1.14
N THR A 88 -7.31 -14.70 2.30
CA THR A 88 -7.18 -15.36 3.61
C THR A 88 -8.14 -14.77 4.63
N ALA A 89 -8.42 -15.53 5.69
CA ALA A 89 -9.29 -15.12 6.81
C ALA A 89 -8.68 -13.99 7.65
#